data_AF-A0A1U9W506-F1
#
_entry.id   AF-A0A1U9W506-F1
#
_cell.length_a   1.000
_cell.length_b   1.000
_cell.length_c   1.000
_cell.angle_alpha   90.00
_cell.angle_beta   90.00
_cell.angle_gamma   90.00
#
_symmetry.space_group_name_H-M   'P 1'
#
loop_
_entity.id
_entity.type
_entity.pdbx_description
1 polymer ?
#
loop_
_entity_poly.entity_id
_entity_poly.type
_entity_poly.pdbx_seq_one_letter_code
_entity_poly.pdbx_strand_id
1 'polypeptide(L)'
;MIFPIIFASLCIIEAVKADVLSPEARTKIIENAKKCQKESEVDMKLLLKIKEGVFTDDPKLKEHMLCVSKSFGIQQQNGEFNEAVMKVIFKKNGADDKKAEELSKKCLIKKDSPENSAFETMKCIHSIIPPAEIESLFENA
;
A
#
# COMPACT_ATOMS: atom_id res chain seq x y z
N MET A 1 11.06 -28.17 52.43
CA MET A 1 11.08 -26.86 51.74
C MET A 1 11.43 -27.15 50.29
N ILE A 2 10.49 -27.60 49.45
CA ILE A 2 9.60 -26.75 48.64
C ILE A 2 10.30 -25.43 48.24
N PHE A 3 10.92 -25.42 47.06
CA PHE A 3 10.49 -24.57 45.94
C PHE A 3 11.00 -25.20 44.63
N PRO A 4 10.17 -26.01 43.96
CA PRO A 4 10.37 -26.36 42.56
C PRO A 4 9.97 -25.16 41.66
N ILE A 5 10.13 -25.32 40.34
CA ILE A 5 9.71 -24.40 39.26
C ILE A 5 10.84 -23.43 38.87
N ILE A 6 11.86 -23.87 38.13
CA ILE A 6 11.82 -24.05 36.66
C ILE A 6 11.37 -22.75 35.97
N PHE A 7 12.33 -22.02 35.43
CA PHE A 7 12.29 -21.62 34.02
C PHE A 7 10.99 -20.95 33.54
N ALA A 8 10.54 -19.88 34.18
CA ALA A 8 9.30 -19.20 33.77
C ALA A 8 9.37 -17.70 34.02
N SER A 9 9.97 -16.96 33.08
CA SER A 9 9.57 -15.60 32.66
C SER A 9 10.68 -14.89 31.88
N LEU A 10 11.31 -15.58 30.93
CA LEU A 10 11.49 -14.94 29.62
C LEU A 10 10.08 -14.81 29.05
N CYS A 11 9.38 -13.74 29.42
CA CYS A 11 8.29 -13.23 28.59
C CYS A 11 8.97 -12.79 27.29
N ILE A 12 9.15 -13.74 26.37
CA ILE A 12 9.28 -13.46 24.95
C ILE A 12 7.99 -12.72 24.66
N ILE A 13 8.08 -11.39 24.67
CA ILE A 13 7.06 -10.55 24.07
C ILE A 13 7.18 -10.90 22.60
N GLU A 14 6.46 -11.93 22.17
CA GLU A 14 6.15 -12.10 20.77
C GLU A 14 5.44 -10.80 20.40
N ALA A 15 6.19 -9.92 19.74
CA ALA A 15 5.63 -8.76 19.10
C ALA A 15 4.56 -9.34 18.16
N VAL A 16 3.30 -9.25 18.58
CA VAL A 16 2.16 -9.47 17.70
C VAL A 16 2.44 -8.56 16.51
N LYS A 17 2.84 -9.16 15.39
CA LYS A 17 2.94 -8.47 14.11
C LYS A 17 1.49 -8.15 13.77
N ALA A 18 1.03 -6.99 14.22
CA ALA A 18 -0.26 -6.47 13.82
C ALA A 18 -0.12 -6.20 12.32
N ASP A 19 -0.73 -7.06 11.52
CA ASP A 19 -0.84 -6.83 10.08
C ASP A 19 -1.49 -5.46 9.88
N VAL A 20 -0.80 -4.57 9.18
CA VAL A 20 -1.26 -3.21 8.91
C VAL A 20 -2.35 -3.24 7.83
N LEU A 21 -2.24 -4.17 6.86
CA LEU A 21 -3.28 -4.37 5.86
C LEU A 21 -4.28 -5.44 6.30
N SER A 22 -5.57 -5.10 6.26
CA SER A 22 -6.60 -6.11 6.46
C SER A 22 -6.62 -7.13 5.31
N PRO A 23 -7.08 -8.38 5.55
CA PRO A 23 -7.21 -9.38 4.48
C PRO A 23 -8.06 -8.89 3.30
N GLU A 24 -9.13 -8.15 3.57
CA GLU A 24 -9.97 -7.54 2.53
C GLU A 24 -9.19 -6.52 1.69
N ALA A 25 -8.34 -5.70 2.33
CA ALA A 25 -7.50 -4.74 1.63
C ALA A 25 -6.50 -5.45 0.71
N ARG A 26 -5.84 -6.52 1.18
CA ARG A 26 -4.91 -7.32 0.37
C ARG A 26 -5.58 -7.86 -0.90
N THR A 27 -6.73 -8.51 -0.74
CA THR A 27 -7.47 -9.10 -1.88
C THR A 27 -7.82 -8.04 -2.92
N LYS A 28 -8.37 -6.90 -2.48
CA LYS A 28 -8.75 -5.81 -3.39
C LYS A 28 -7.54 -5.20 -4.11
N ILE A 29 -6.39 -5.10 -3.44
CA ILE A 29 -5.14 -4.63 -4.07
C ILE A 29 -4.74 -5.58 -5.19
N ILE A 30 -4.71 -6.89 -4.93
CA ILE A 30 -4.31 -7.90 -5.92
C ILE A 30 -5.29 -7.93 -7.11
N GLU A 31 -6.60 -7.92 -6.86
CA GLU A 31 -7.62 -7.94 -7.91
C GLU A 31 -7.53 -6.71 -8.82
N ASN A 32 -7.45 -5.52 -8.23
CA ASN A 32 -7.34 -4.27 -8.98
C ASN A 32 -6.00 -4.19 -9.72
N ALA A 33 -4.89 -4.62 -9.12
CA ALA A 33 -3.59 -4.68 -9.78
C ALA A 33 -3.62 -5.62 -10.99
N LYS A 34 -4.19 -6.82 -10.86
CA LYS A 34 -4.33 -7.78 -11.98
C LYS A 34 -5.19 -7.22 -13.12
N LYS A 35 -6.29 -6.54 -12.79
CA LYS A 35 -7.13 -5.86 -13.79
C LYS A 35 -6.34 -4.75 -14.50
N CYS A 36 -5.71 -3.87 -13.73
CA CYS A 36 -4.96 -2.73 -14.27
C CYS A 36 -3.71 -3.14 -15.05
N GLN A 37 -3.09 -4.27 -14.71
CA GLN A 37 -2.00 -4.84 -15.51
C GLN A 37 -2.49 -5.18 -16.92
N LYS A 38 -3.67 -5.80 -17.05
CA LYS A 38 -4.26 -6.12 -18.37
C LYS A 38 -4.60 -4.87 -19.17
N GLU A 39 -5.07 -3.81 -18.52
CA GLU A 39 -5.45 -2.56 -19.20
C GLU A 39 -4.25 -1.71 -19.63
N SER A 40 -3.22 -1.63 -18.78
CA SER A 40 -2.01 -0.85 -19.06
C SER A 40 -0.98 -1.61 -19.91
N GLU A 41 -1.08 -2.94 -19.95
CA GLU A 41 -0.09 -3.84 -20.56
C GLU A 41 1.33 -3.65 -19.98
N VAL A 42 1.42 -3.22 -18.72
CA VAL A 42 2.71 -3.04 -18.04
C VAL A 42 3.45 -4.38 -17.90
N ASP A 43 4.76 -4.36 -18.16
CA ASP A 43 5.62 -5.54 -18.00
C ASP A 43 5.62 -5.98 -16.52
N MET A 44 5.33 -7.26 -16.29
CA MET A 44 5.34 -7.87 -14.97
C MET A 44 6.70 -7.68 -14.26
N LYS A 45 7.81 -7.61 -15.00
CA LYS A 45 9.14 -7.34 -14.44
C LYS A 45 9.22 -5.96 -13.77
N LEU A 46 8.50 -4.97 -14.28
CA LEU A 46 8.44 -3.65 -13.66
C LEU A 46 7.59 -3.67 -12.38
N LEU A 47 6.50 -4.45 -12.36
CA LEU A 47 5.69 -4.64 -11.16
C LEU A 47 6.44 -5.40 -10.06
N LEU A 48 7.21 -6.43 -10.40
CA LEU A 48 8.00 -7.19 -9.42
C LEU A 48 9.07 -6.33 -8.74
N LYS A 49 9.66 -5.36 -9.46
CA LYS A 49 10.62 -4.40 -8.89
C LYS A 49 10.01 -3.50 -7.81
N ILE A 50 8.70 -3.28 -7.83
CA ILE A 50 8.02 -2.48 -6.80
C ILE A 50 8.10 -3.15 -5.44
N LYS A 51 8.09 -4.48 -5.38
CA LYS A 51 8.31 -5.23 -4.12
C LYS A 51 9.59 -4.78 -3.40
N GLU A 52 10.61 -4.42 -4.17
CA GLU A 52 11.93 -3.97 -3.68
C GLU A 52 11.99 -2.44 -3.47
N GLY A 53 10.86 -1.74 -3.62
CA GLY A 53 10.80 -0.28 -3.60
C GLY A 53 11.36 0.40 -4.85
N VAL A 54 11.60 -0.35 -5.93
CA VAL A 54 12.15 0.18 -7.18
C VAL A 54 11.02 0.52 -8.15
N PHE A 55 10.78 1.82 -8.31
CA PHE A 55 9.79 2.36 -9.23
C PHE A 55 10.49 2.90 -10.48
N THR A 56 10.44 2.13 -11.56
CA THR A 56 11.03 2.55 -12.84
C THR A 56 10.16 3.64 -13.47
N ASP A 57 10.77 4.71 -13.97
CA ASP A 57 10.05 5.75 -14.70
C ASP A 57 9.66 5.23 -16.10
N ASP A 58 8.52 4.54 -16.16
CA ASP A 58 7.98 3.91 -17.37
C ASP A 58 6.53 4.35 -17.60
N PRO A 59 6.15 4.75 -18.83
CA PRO A 59 4.79 5.20 -19.13
C PRO A 59 3.71 4.18 -18.78
N LYS A 60 3.92 2.88 -19.08
CA LYS A 60 2.95 1.83 -18.78
C LYS A 60 2.84 1.57 -17.29
N LEU A 61 3.94 1.71 -16.56
CA LEU A 61 3.87 1.63 -15.10
C LEU A 61 3.07 2.80 -14.50
N LYS A 62 3.20 4.01 -15.04
CA LYS A 62 2.41 5.15 -14.55
C LYS A 62 0.92 5.02 -14.93
N GLU A 63 0.60 4.51 -16.13
CA GLU A 63 -0.76 4.14 -16.52
C GLU A 63 -1.36 3.11 -15.56
N HIS A 64 -0.59 2.08 -15.21
CA HIS A 64 -0.98 1.08 -14.21
C HIS A 64 -1.30 1.72 -12.86
N MET A 65 -0.42 2.59 -12.35
CA MET A 65 -0.64 3.28 -11.06
C MET A 65 -1.88 4.16 -11.09
N LEU A 66 -2.12 4.87 -12.19
CA LEU A 66 -3.33 5.67 -12.36
C LEU A 66 -4.59 4.80 -12.37
N CYS A 67 -4.56 3.66 -13.07
CA CYS A 67 -5.68 2.71 -13.06
C CYS A 67 -5.97 2.18 -11.65
N VAL A 68 -4.94 1.80 -10.90
CA VAL A 68 -5.10 1.30 -9.52
C VAL A 68 -5.66 2.42 -8.63
N SER A 69 -5.08 3.62 -8.71
CA SER A 69 -5.53 4.80 -7.96
C SER A 69 -7.01 5.14 -8.21
N LYS A 70 -7.46 5.06 -9.48
CA LYS A 70 -8.85 5.23 -9.87
C LYS A 70 -9.76 4.11 -9.37
N SER A 71 -9.29 2.87 -9.40
CA SER A 71 -10.05 1.69 -8.93
C SER A 71 -10.37 1.75 -7.43
N PHE A 72 -9.51 2.40 -6.64
CA PHE A 72 -9.75 2.68 -5.22
C PHE A 72 -10.50 4.00 -4.98
N GLY A 73 -10.78 4.79 -6.02
CA GLY A 73 -11.42 6.09 -5.91
C GLY A 73 -10.53 7.17 -5.29
N ILE A 74 -9.21 6.92 -5.16
CA ILE A 74 -8.23 7.87 -4.62
C ILE A 74 -8.07 9.04 -5.59
N GLN A 75 -8.06 8.75 -6.89
CA GLN A 75 -7.93 9.77 -7.93
C GLN A 75 -9.08 9.67 -8.93
N GLN A 76 -9.59 10.82 -9.32
CA GLN A 76 -10.71 10.97 -10.24
C GLN A 76 -10.25 10.92 -11.70
N GLN A 77 -11.20 10.86 -12.64
CA GLN A 77 -10.91 10.80 -14.07
C GLN A 77 -10.17 12.05 -14.58
N ASN A 78 -10.45 13.21 -13.99
CA ASN A 78 -9.78 14.48 -14.27
C ASN A 78 -8.41 14.62 -13.58
N GLY A 79 -7.97 13.61 -12.82
CA GLY A 79 -6.68 13.61 -12.12
C GLY A 79 -6.68 14.20 -10.71
N GLU A 80 -7.81 14.76 -10.24
CA GLU A 80 -7.92 15.30 -8.87
C GLU A 80 -7.99 14.18 -7.83
N PHE A 81 -7.46 14.43 -6.63
CA PHE A 81 -7.50 13.47 -5.53
C PHE A 81 -8.77 13.61 -4.69
N ASN A 82 -9.29 12.47 -4.23
CA ASN A 82 -10.32 12.39 -3.22
C ASN A 82 -9.68 12.14 -1.85
N GLU A 83 -9.32 13.21 -1.16
CA GLU A 83 -8.66 13.14 0.15
C GLU A 83 -9.51 12.39 1.19
N ALA A 84 -10.84 12.50 1.13
CA ALA A 84 -11.74 11.80 2.04
C ALA A 84 -11.63 10.27 1.88
N VAL A 85 -11.56 9.78 0.64
CA VAL A 85 -11.35 8.36 0.35
C VAL A 85 -9.99 7.90 0.87
N MET A 86 -8.93 8.70 0.66
CA MET A 86 -7.60 8.35 1.14
C MET A 86 -7.55 8.22 2.68
N LYS A 87 -8.17 9.16 3.40
CA LYS A 87 -8.31 9.09 4.87
C LYS A 87 -9.05 7.84 5.31
N VAL A 88 -10.15 7.49 4.64
CA VAL A 88 -10.92 6.27 4.95
C VAL A 88 -10.06 5.02 4.73
N ILE A 89 -9.27 4.97 3.66
CA ILE A 89 -8.36 3.84 3.39
C ILE A 89 -7.33 3.72 4.51
N PHE A 90 -6.66 4.82 4.90
CA PHE A 90 -5.69 4.76 6.00
C PHE A 90 -6.33 4.32 7.32
N LYS A 91 -7.52 4.83 7.65
CA LYS A 91 -8.23 4.44 8.88
C LYS A 91 -8.62 2.95 8.89
N LYS A 92 -9.06 2.42 7.75
CA LYS A 92 -9.38 0.98 7.59
C LYS A 92 -8.14 0.09 7.75
N ASN A 93 -6.94 0.65 7.65
CA ASN A 93 -5.66 -0.03 7.79
C ASN A 93 -4.89 0.48 9.03
N GLY A 94 -5.63 0.85 10.09
CA GLY A 94 -5.05 1.05 11.44
C GLY A 94 -4.62 2.47 11.79
N ALA A 95 -4.75 3.45 10.90
CA ALA A 95 -4.48 4.85 11.25
C ALA A 95 -5.63 5.46 12.09
N ASP A 96 -5.29 6.28 13.09
CA ASP A 96 -6.28 7.19 13.70
C ASP A 96 -6.57 8.40 12.80
N ASP A 97 -7.52 9.26 13.21
CA ASP A 97 -7.92 10.45 12.42
C ASP A 97 -6.75 11.39 12.13
N LYS A 98 -5.90 11.66 13.13
CA LYS A 98 -4.78 12.59 12.99
C LYS A 98 -3.73 12.01 12.05
N LYS A 99 -3.43 10.72 12.17
CA LYS A 99 -2.45 10.05 11.33
C LYS A 99 -2.96 9.90 9.90
N ALA A 100 -4.24 9.58 9.70
CA ALA A 100 -4.85 9.52 8.38
C ALA A 100 -4.83 10.87 7.66
N GLU A 101 -5.02 11.97 8.39
CA GLU A 101 -4.89 13.33 7.85
C GLU A 101 -3.43 13.66 7.48
N GLU A 102 -2.48 13.37 8.37
CA GLU A 102 -1.05 13.57 8.11
C GLU A 102 -0.58 12.80 6.87
N LEU A 103 -0.92 11.50 6.79
CA LEU A 103 -0.53 10.64 5.68
C LEU A 103 -1.19 11.06 4.36
N SER A 104 -2.45 11.48 4.38
CA SER A 104 -3.13 11.99 3.20
C SER A 104 -2.44 13.26 2.66
N LYS A 105 -2.13 14.22 3.54
CA LYS A 105 -1.40 15.44 3.16
C LYS A 105 -0.01 15.13 2.64
N LYS A 106 0.66 14.14 3.22
CA LYS A 106 2.01 13.72 2.82
C LYS A 106 2.03 13.03 1.46
N CYS A 107 1.10 12.12 1.21
CA CYS A 107 1.19 11.20 0.07
C CYS A 107 0.31 11.55 -1.13
N LEU A 108 -0.69 12.43 -1.03
CA LEU A 108 -1.45 12.89 -2.20
C LEU A 108 -0.64 13.93 -2.97
N ILE A 109 0.27 13.46 -3.82
CA ILE A 109 1.26 14.29 -4.51
C ILE A 109 0.76 14.65 -5.89
N LYS A 110 0.38 15.92 -6.09
CA LYS A 110 -0.05 16.43 -7.40
C LYS A 110 1.17 16.76 -8.27
N LYS A 111 1.13 16.32 -9.52
CA LYS A 111 2.13 16.56 -10.56
C LYS A 111 1.48 17.18 -11.80
N ASP A 112 2.27 17.31 -12.85
CA ASP A 112 1.92 17.84 -14.16
C ASP A 112 0.91 16.96 -14.92
N SER A 113 0.86 15.65 -14.64
CA SER A 113 -0.14 14.74 -15.20
C SER A 113 -0.81 13.86 -14.12
N PRO A 114 -2.02 13.34 -14.39
CA PRO A 114 -2.67 12.36 -13.52
C PRO A 114 -1.80 11.12 -13.26
N GLU A 115 -1.12 10.61 -14.28
CA GLU A 115 -0.24 9.44 -14.24
C GLU A 115 0.98 9.69 -13.34
N ASN A 116 1.64 10.85 -13.51
CA ASN A 116 2.75 11.25 -12.64
C ASN A 116 2.31 11.44 -11.18
N SER A 117 1.09 11.96 -10.98
CA SER A 117 0.53 12.14 -9.63
C SER A 117 0.25 10.79 -8.97
N ALA A 118 -0.35 9.85 -9.70
CA ALA A 118 -0.61 8.50 -9.22
C ALA A 118 0.70 7.77 -8.87
N PHE A 119 1.69 7.88 -9.75
CA PHE A 119 3.00 7.25 -9.57
C PHE A 119 3.71 7.72 -8.29
N GLU A 120 3.80 9.04 -8.07
CA GLU A 120 4.43 9.57 -6.86
C GLU A 120 3.61 9.29 -5.59
N THR A 121 2.28 9.31 -5.69
CA THR A 121 1.39 8.96 -4.59
C THR A 121 1.60 7.49 -4.17
N MET A 122 1.66 6.57 -5.12
CA MET A 122 1.89 5.15 -4.84
C MET A 122 3.29 4.88 -4.28
N LYS A 123 4.33 5.59 -4.76
CA LYS A 123 5.67 5.56 -4.13
C LYS A 123 5.65 5.97 -2.67
N CYS A 124 4.94 7.05 -2.36
CA CYS A 124 4.80 7.52 -0.98
C CYS A 124 4.06 6.50 -0.11
N ILE A 125 2.94 5.94 -0.59
CA ILE A 125 2.17 4.91 0.12
C ILE A 125 3.02 3.65 0.34
N HIS A 126 3.78 3.21 -0.66
CA HIS A 126 4.69 2.08 -0.50
C HIS A 126 5.72 2.34 0.60
N SER A 127 6.29 3.55 0.67
CA SER A 127 7.31 3.90 1.67
C SER A 127 6.84 3.89 3.13
N ILE A 128 5.52 3.92 3.36
CA ILE A 128 4.93 3.91 4.71
C ILE A 128 4.36 2.54 5.10
N ILE A 129 4.20 1.63 4.14
CA ILE A 129 3.75 0.27 4.41
C ILE A 129 4.97 -0.58 4.82
N PRO A 130 4.89 -1.37 5.91
CA PRO A 130 5.98 -2.26 6.29
C PRO A 130 6.38 -3.23 5.16
N PRO A 131 7.67 -3.54 4.97
CA PRO A 131 8.10 -4.44 3.89
C PRO A 131 7.41 -5.81 3.88
N ALA A 132 7.17 -6.41 5.05
CA ALA A 132 6.47 -7.70 5.16
C ALA A 132 5.03 -7.68 4.60
N GLU A 133 4.35 -6.53 4.72
CA GLU A 133 3.02 -6.33 4.15
C GLU A 133 3.07 -6.32 2.63
N ILE A 134 4.04 -5.60 2.07
CA ILE A 134 4.29 -5.56 0.63
C ILE A 134 4.61 -6.97 0.12
N GLU A 135 5.52 -7.69 0.79
CA GLU A 135 5.91 -9.05 0.41
C GLU A 135 4.70 -9.98 0.23
N SER A 136 3.77 -9.98 1.19
CA SER A 136 2.57 -10.81 1.14
C SER A 136 1.61 -10.51 -0.03
N LEU A 137 1.64 -9.29 -0.59
CA LEU A 137 0.84 -8.93 -1.77
C LEU A 137 1.36 -9.63 -3.03
N PHE A 138 2.66 -9.93 -3.09
CA PHE A 138 3.31 -10.57 -4.23
C PHE A 138 3.43 -12.09 -4.10
N GLU A 139 3.29 -12.66 -2.89
CA GLU A 139 3.27 -14.11 -2.68
C GLU A 139 2.01 -14.79 -3.23
N ASN A 140 0.92 -14.02 -3.37
CA ASN A 140 -0.39 -14.48 -3.86
C ASN A 140 -0.68 -14.00 -5.30
N ALA A 141 0.30 -13.39 -5.97
CA ALA A 141 0.15 -12.78 -7.29
C ALA A 141 0.26 -13.80 -8.43
#